data_AF-A0A1M5F960-F1
#
_entry.id   AF-A0A1M5F960-F1
#
_cell.length_a   1.000
_cell.length_b   1.000
_cell.length_c   1.000
_cell.angle_alpha   90.00
_cell.angle_beta   90.00
_cell.angle_gamma   90.00
#
_symmetry.space_group_name_H-M   'P 1'
#
loop_
_entity.id
_entity.type
_entity.pdbx_description
1 polymer ?
#
loop_
_entity_poly.entity_id
_entity_poly.type
_entity_poly.pdbx_seq_one_letter_code
_entity_poly.pdbx_strand_id
1 'polypeptide(L)' 'MDIQSDKLELIKLLIETEDQSLINAVKSIFSSQKKEVWTQLSAEEQEKIEIRIHEANRGDSVEL' A
#
# COMPACT_ATOMS: atom_id res chain seq x y z
N MET A 1 -11.36 23.56 -6.23
CA MET A 1 -10.00 23.11 -5.87
C MET A 1 -9.51 22.19 -6.96
N ASP A 2 -8.28 22.41 -7.39
CA ASP A 2 -7.60 21.55 -8.35
C ASP A 2 -6.79 20.52 -7.57
N ILE A 3 -7.05 19.23 -7.81
CA ILE A 3 -6.45 18.14 -7.04
C ILE A 3 -4.92 18.09 -7.15
N GLN A 4 -4.34 18.68 -8.20
CA GLN A 4 -2.88 18.76 -8.34
C GLN A 4 -2.30 19.86 -7.44
N SER A 5 -3.00 20.98 -7.33
CA SER A 5 -2.68 22.07 -6.42
C SER A 5 -2.70 21.59 -4.96
N ASP A 6 -3.74 20.83 -4.58
CA ASP A 6 -3.88 20.29 -3.22
C ASP A 6 -2.76 19.31 -2.86
N LYS A 7 -2.30 18.49 -3.82
CA LYS A 7 -1.17 17.57 -3.62
C LYS A 7 0.14 18.32 -3.38
N LEU A 8 0.39 19.39 -4.13
CA LEU A 8 1.61 20.19 -3.98
C LEU A 8 1.66 20.88 -2.62
N GLU A 9 0.52 21.35 -2.12
CA GLU A 9 0.41 21.95 -0.78
C GLU A 9 0.72 20.92 0.32
N LEU A 10 0.17 19.71 0.21
CA LEU A 10 0.48 18.59 1.11
C LEU A 10 1.98 18.22 1.12
N ILE A 11 2.62 18.20 -0.05
CA ILE A 11 4.06 17.92 -0.15
C ILE A 11 4.88 19.01 0.55
N LYS A 12 4.53 20.28 0.39
CA LYS A 12 5.23 21.39 1.08
C LYS A 12 5.13 21.26 2.59
N LEU A 13 3.92 21.02 3.12
CA LEU A 13 3.71 20.82 4.55
C LEU A 13 4.54 19.66 5.11
N LEU A 14 4.68 18.57 4.35
CA LEU A 14 5.49 17.42 4.74
C LEU A 14 6.99 17.72 4.76
N ILE A 15 7.50 18.55 3.84
CA ILE A 15 8.91 18.96 3.79
C ILE A 15 9.26 19.87 4.98
N GLU A 16 8.35 20.76 5.35
CA GLU A 16 8.55 21.73 6.44
C GLU A 16 8.32 21.13 7.84
N THR A 17 7.69 19.95 7.94
CA THR A 17 7.41 19.31 9.22
C THR A 17 8.64 18.59 9.76
N GLU A 18 9.10 18.99 10.95
CA GLU A 18 10.17 18.29 11.68
C GLU A 18 9.64 17.30 12.74
N ASP A 19 8.33 17.34 13.06
CA ASP A 19 7.72 16.40 14.00
C ASP A 19 7.61 14.99 13.40
N GLN A 20 8.50 14.12 13.86
CA GLN A 20 8.55 12.71 13.45
C GLN A 20 7.26 11.94 13.75
N SER A 21 6.55 12.27 14.82
CA SER A 21 5.29 11.61 15.21
C SER A 21 4.18 11.94 14.22
N LEU A 22 4.12 13.20 13.80
CA LEU A 22 3.16 13.66 12.79
C LEU A 22 3.44 13.01 11.42
N ILE A 23 4.70 12.96 10.99
CA ILE A 23 5.08 12.26 9.75
C ILE A 23 4.68 10.78 9.80
N ASN A 24 4.89 10.11 10.94
CA ASN A 24 4.52 8.70 11.10
C ASN A 24 3.01 8.48 11.06
N ALA A 25 2.22 9.37 11.64
CA ALA A 25 0.75 9.32 11.57
C ALA A 25 0.26 9.45 10.12
N VAL A 26 0.81 10.41 9.36
CA VAL A 26 0.47 10.59 7.94
C VAL A 26 0.85 9.37 7.11
N LYS A 27 2.05 8.81 7.32
CA LYS A 27 2.47 7.55 6.68
C LYS A 27 1.52 6.39 6.98
N SER A 28 1.02 6.31 8.22
CA SER A 28 0.06 5.28 8.64
C SER A 28 -1.24 5.38 7.85
N ILE A 29 -1.78 6.58 7.63
CA ILE A 29 -3.02 6.82 6.85
C ILE A 29 -2.87 6.33 5.40
N PHE A 30 -1.74 6.62 4.76
CA PHE A 30 -1.47 6.12 3.41
C PHE A 30 -1.22 4.60 3.37
N SER A 31 -0.71 4.03 4.46
CA SER A 31 -0.43 2.60 4.56
C SER A 31 -1.65 1.76 4.95
N SER A 32 -2.57 2.32 5.75
CA SER A 32 -3.81 1.66 6.15
C SER A 32 -4.73 1.40 4.97
N GLN A 33 -4.75 2.29 3.96
CA GLN A 33 -5.49 2.06 2.72
C GLN A 33 -4.95 0.86 1.89
N LYS A 34 -3.65 0.55 1.98
CA LYS A 34 -3.08 -0.65 1.34
C LYS A 34 -3.30 -1.93 2.15
N LYS A 35 -3.32 -1.82 3.49
CA LYS A 35 -3.59 -2.95 4.38
C LYS A 35 -5.04 -3.42 4.30
N GLU A 36 -5.99 -2.49 4.10
CA GLU A 36 -7.42 -2.82 3.96
C GLU A 36 -7.66 -3.90 2.91
N VAL A 37 -7.05 -3.80 1.72
CA VAL A 37 -7.28 -4.76 0.63
C VAL A 37 -6.84 -6.17 1.02
N TRP A 38 -5.67 -6.35 1.63
CA TRP A 38 -5.20 -7.68 2.05
C TRP A 38 -6.04 -8.24 3.20
N THR A 39 -6.39 -7.40 4.19
CA THR A 39 -7.20 -7.81 5.34
C THR A 39 -8.67 -8.06 5.03
N GLN A 40 -9.16 -7.60 3.87
CA GLN A 40 -10.52 -7.84 3.37
C GLN A 40 -10.64 -9.18 2.63
N LEU A 41 -9.53 -9.79 2.23
CA LEU A 41 -9.53 -11.13 1.63
C LEU A 41 -9.77 -12.19 2.71
N SER A 42 -10.61 -13.17 2.40
CA SER A 42 -10.76 -14.37 3.22
C SER A 42 -9.46 -15.15 3.31
N ALA A 43 -9.31 -15.99 4.34
CA ALA A 43 -8.12 -16.82 4.51
C ALA A 43 -7.82 -17.69 3.26
N GLU A 44 -8.87 -18.18 2.60
CA GLU A 44 -8.76 -18.99 1.38
C GLU A 44 -8.27 -18.17 0.17
N GLU A 45 -8.66 -16.89 0.07
CA GLU A 45 -8.19 -15.98 -0.98
C GLU A 45 -6.73 -15.56 -0.76
N GLN A 46 -6.34 -15.32 0.49
CA GLN A 46 -4.95 -15.03 0.85
C GLN A 46 -4.06 -16.25 0.54
N GLU A 47 -4.48 -17.45 0.93
CA GLU A 47 -3.77 -18.71 0.66
C GLU A 47 -3.61 -18.95 -0.85
N LYS A 48 -4.64 -18.71 -1.67
CA LYS A 48 -4.55 -18.83 -3.13
C LYS A 48 -3.53 -17.85 -3.72
N ILE A 49 -3.48 -16.62 -3.23
CA ILE A 49 -2.49 -15.63 -3.70
C ILE A 49 -1.08 -16.05 -3.31
N GLU A 50 -0.88 -16.54 -2.09
CA GLU A 50 0.42 -17.03 -1.63
C GLU A 50 0.90 -18.23 -2.46
N ILE A 51 0.02 -19.20 -2.74
CA ILE A 51 0.32 -20.34 -3.61
C ILE A 51 0.75 -19.85 -5.00
N ARG A 52 0.01 -18.92 -5.60
CA ARG A 52 0.31 -18.39 -6.93
C ARG A 52 1.63 -17.61 -6.99
N ILE A 53 1.94 -16.84 -5.94
CA ILE A 53 3.24 -16.16 -5.81
C ILE A 53 4.37 -17.18 -5.69
N HIS A 54 4.17 -18.23 -4.90
CA HIS A 54 5.16 -19.27 -4.70
C HIS A 54 5.37 -20.12 -5.97
N GLU A 55 4.32 -20.43 -6.73
CA GLU A 55 4.40 -21.07 -8.05
C GLU A 55 5.16 -20.19 -9.06
N ALA A 56 4.83 -18.91 -9.14
CA ALA A 56 5.51 -17.97 -10.03
C ALA A 56 7.01 -17.81 -9.67
N ASN A 57 7.35 -17.78 -8.37
CA ASN A 57 8.73 -17.70 -7.90
C ASN A 57 9.52 -19.00 -8.11
N ARG A 58 8.83 -20.15 -8.18
CA ARG A 58 9.45 -21.45 -8.53
C ARG A 58 9.74 -21.59 -10.01
N GLY A 59 9.25 -20.68 -10.86
CA GLY A 59 9.49 -20.69 -12.30
C GLY A 59 8.71 -21.76 -13.06
N ASP A 60 7.76 -22.46 -12.42
CA ASP A 60 6.83 -23.35 -13.10
C ASP A 60 5.82 -22.49 -13.85
N SER A 61 6.13 -22.20 -15.11
CA SER A 61 5.15 -21.70 -16.06
C SER A 61 4.17 -22.84 -16.30
N VAL A 62 3.00 -22.79 -15.68
CA VAL A 62 1.88 -23.64 -16.12
C VAL A 62 1.51 -23.14 -17.51
N GLU A 63 2.00 -23.84 -18.54
CA GLU A 63 1.49 -23.69 -19.91
C GLU A 63 -0.01 -23.93 -19.87
N LEU A 64 -0.76 -22.92 -20.36
CA LEU A 64 -2.23 -22.94 -20.50
C LEU A 64 -2.66 -23.90 -21.60
#